data_AF-A0A9E3YF85-F1
#
_entry.id   AF-A0A9E3YF85-F1
#
_cell.length_a   1.000
_cell.length_b   1.000
_cell.length_c   1.000
_cell.angle_alpha   90.00
_cell.angle_beta   90.00
_cell.angle_gamma   90.00
#
_symmetry.space_group_name_H-M   'P 1'
#
loop_
_entity.id
_entity.type
_entity.pdbx_description
1 polymer ?
#
loop_
_entity_poly.entity_id
_entity_poly.type
_entity_poly.pdbx_seq_one_letter_code
_entity_poly.pdbx_strand_id
1 'polypeptide(L)'
;MLTLETRDRVRIVTLARPEARNAVNPALARALFEALCAFDADDGVDVAVLTGAGGSFCAGFDLKSVSAGDGAGWIAGLDIPGDWDPLTQPIAGPMGPTRLMLAKPVIAAIEGSAVAGGLELALWSDLRVMADDAQFGVFCRRWGVPL
;
A
#
# COMPACT_ATOMS: atom_id res chain seq x y z
N MET A 1 -12.93 0.13 -3.66
CA MET A 1 -11.72 -0.52 -3.10
C MET A 1 -10.55 0.45 -2.98
N LEU A 2 -10.33 1.33 -3.96
CA LEU A 2 -9.43 2.48 -3.86
C LEU A 2 -10.23 3.72 -4.27
N THR A 3 -10.07 4.84 -3.58
CA THR A 3 -10.64 6.13 -3.99
C THR A 3 -9.53 7.18 -4.07
N LEU A 4 -9.62 8.04 -5.08
CA LEU A 4 -8.65 9.10 -5.35
C LEU A 4 -9.37 10.44 -5.33
N GLU A 5 -8.86 11.38 -4.53
CA GLU A 5 -9.32 12.76 -4.49
C GLU A 5 -8.11 13.68 -4.61
N THR A 6 -8.18 14.73 -5.41
CA THR A 6 -7.14 15.76 -5.44
C THR A 6 -7.69 17.03 -4.81
N ARG A 7 -6.99 17.56 -3.81
CA ARG A 7 -7.24 18.89 -3.23
C ARG A 7 -6.00 19.74 -3.49
N ASP A 8 -6.18 20.82 -4.24
CA ASP A 8 -5.07 21.64 -4.75
C ASP A 8 -4.02 20.76 -5.45
N ARG A 9 -2.81 20.66 -4.89
CA ARG A 9 -1.71 19.83 -5.42
C ARG A 9 -1.44 18.59 -4.57
N VAL A 10 -2.42 18.15 -3.78
CA VAL A 10 -2.32 16.97 -2.91
C VAL A 10 -3.27 15.88 -3.37
N ARG A 11 -2.74 14.69 -3.67
CA ARG A 11 -3.53 13.50 -4.02
C ARG A 11 -3.79 12.67 -2.78
N ILE A 12 -5.05 12.58 -2.36
CA ILE A 12 -5.51 11.70 -1.29
C ILE A 12 -5.85 10.34 -1.90
N VAL A 13 -5.10 9.33 -1.50
CA VAL A 13 -5.22 7.93 -1.89
C VAL A 13 -5.81 7.16 -0.72
N THR A 14 -7.08 6.77 -0.81
CA THR A 14 -7.76 6.08 0.29
C THR A 14 -8.01 4.62 -0.05
N LEU A 15 -7.50 3.72 0.79
CA LEU A 15 -7.90 2.31 0.80
C LEU A 15 -9.34 2.23 1.28
N ALA A 16 -10.25 1.80 0.41
CA ALA A 16 -11.70 1.83 0.63
C ALA A 16 -12.25 0.41 0.61
N ARG A 17 -11.79 -0.41 1.57
CA ARG A 17 -12.27 -1.76 1.89
C ARG A 17 -12.48 -1.91 3.42
N PRO A 18 -13.28 -1.05 4.06
CA PRO A 18 -13.43 -1.04 5.52
C PRO A 18 -13.93 -2.38 6.08
N GLU A 19 -14.76 -3.12 5.32
CA GLU A 19 -15.27 -4.45 5.66
C GLU A 19 -14.17 -5.51 5.83
N ALA A 20 -13.00 -5.27 5.21
CA ALA A 20 -11.81 -6.10 5.32
C ALA A 20 -10.68 -5.40 6.10
N ARG A 21 -10.98 -4.33 6.85
CA ARG A 21 -9.99 -3.45 7.50
C ARG A 21 -8.87 -3.03 6.54
N ASN A 22 -9.25 -2.71 5.31
CA ASN A 22 -8.36 -2.29 4.23
C ASN A 22 -7.23 -3.27 3.92
N ALA A 23 -7.44 -4.57 4.18
CA ALA A 23 -6.52 -5.60 3.73
C ALA A 23 -6.33 -5.52 2.20
N VAL A 24 -5.10 -5.69 1.73
CA VAL A 24 -4.74 -5.59 0.32
C VAL A 24 -4.87 -6.94 -0.35
N ASN A 25 -5.80 -7.04 -1.30
CA ASN A 25 -5.89 -8.16 -2.22
C ASN A 25 -5.12 -7.84 -3.53
N PRO A 26 -4.93 -8.81 -4.44
CA PRO A 26 -4.22 -8.57 -5.70
C PRO A 26 -4.74 -7.39 -6.53
N ALA A 27 -6.07 -7.25 -6.63
CA ALA A 27 -6.68 -6.14 -7.35
C ALA A 27 -6.35 -4.79 -6.69
N LEU A 28 -6.26 -4.72 -5.37
CA LEU A 28 -5.92 -3.49 -4.63
C LEU A 28 -4.44 -3.18 -4.75
N ALA A 29 -3.58 -4.19 -4.66
CA ALA A 29 -2.15 -4.03 -4.89
C ALA A 29 -1.89 -3.43 -6.27
N ARG A 30 -2.54 -3.98 -7.31
CA ARG A 30 -2.41 -3.47 -8.68
C ARG A 30 -2.94 -2.04 -8.83
N ALA A 31 -4.15 -1.78 -8.35
CA ALA A 31 -4.74 -0.44 -8.44
C ALA A 31 -3.91 0.61 -7.67
N LEU A 32 -3.36 0.25 -6.52
CA LEU A 32 -2.52 1.13 -5.69
C LEU A 32 -1.18 1.41 -6.38
N PHE A 33 -0.54 0.39 -6.96
CA PHE A 33 0.66 0.55 -7.78
C PHE A 33 0.42 1.51 -8.96
N GLU A 34 -0.62 1.25 -9.77
CA GLU A 34 -0.95 2.06 -10.94
C GLU A 34 -1.28 3.51 -10.55
N ALA A 35 -2.02 3.71 -9.46
CA ALA A 35 -2.37 5.04 -8.95
C ALA A 35 -1.14 5.84 -8.48
N LEU A 36 -0.16 5.19 -7.85
CA LEU A 36 1.05 5.86 -7.36
C LEU A 36 2.06 6.15 -8.47
N CYS A 37 2.18 5.28 -9.47
CA CYS A 37 2.91 5.61 -10.70
C CYS A 37 2.28 6.81 -11.43
N ALA A 38 0.94 6.83 -11.54
CA ALA A 38 0.23 7.95 -12.15
C ALA A 38 0.38 9.25 -11.33
N PHE A 39 0.40 9.15 -10.00
CA PHE A 39 0.71 10.29 -9.13
C PHE A 39 2.11 10.83 -9.42
N ASP A 40 3.13 9.98 -9.50
CA ASP A 40 4.51 10.43 -9.66
C ASP A 40 4.75 11.15 -11.00
N ALA A 41 4.04 10.74 -12.05
CA ALA A 41 4.09 11.36 -13.37
C ALA A 41 3.23 12.64 -13.51
N ASP A 42 2.38 12.97 -12.54
CA ASP A 42 1.42 14.07 -12.63
C ASP A 42 1.99 15.40 -12.12
N ASP A 43 2.41 16.30 -13.01
CA ASP A 43 2.92 17.65 -12.69
C ASP A 43 1.87 18.54 -11.97
N GLY A 44 0.60 18.14 -11.93
CA GLY A 44 -0.47 18.80 -11.19
C GLY A 44 -0.44 18.52 -9.69
N VAL A 45 0.33 17.53 -9.23
CA VAL A 45 0.34 17.06 -7.85
C VAL A 45 1.77 16.97 -7.32
N ASP A 46 2.00 17.52 -6.12
CA ASP A 46 3.29 17.53 -5.44
C ASP A 46 3.44 16.43 -4.40
N VAL A 47 2.35 16.05 -3.72
CA VAL A 47 2.38 15.14 -2.56
C VAL A 47 1.20 14.17 -2.62
N ALA A 48 1.42 12.92 -2.21
CA ALA A 48 0.34 11.98 -1.97
C ALA A 48 0.09 11.78 -0.46
N VAL A 49 -1.17 11.64 -0.07
CA VAL A 49 -1.57 11.17 1.27
C VAL A 49 -2.20 9.80 1.12
N LEU A 50 -1.56 8.76 1.65
CA LEU A 50 -2.10 7.42 1.74
C LEU A 50 -2.86 7.26 3.06
N THR A 51 -4.10 6.81 3.00
CA THR A 51 -4.94 6.60 4.19
C THR A 51 -5.91 5.43 4.00
N GLY A 52 -6.59 4.99 5.06
CA GLY A 52 -7.57 3.92 5.03
C GLY A 52 -8.94 4.37 5.54
N ALA A 53 -10.01 4.00 4.85
CA ALA A 53 -11.37 4.31 5.25
C ALA A 53 -11.83 3.43 6.42
N GLY A 54 -12.71 3.97 7.28
CA GLY A 54 -13.39 3.18 8.33
C GLY A 54 -12.55 2.88 9.57
N GLY A 55 -11.66 3.81 9.96
CA GLY A 55 -10.95 3.75 11.25
C GLY A 55 -9.84 2.70 11.32
N SER A 56 -9.34 2.24 10.19
CA SER A 56 -8.16 1.38 10.12
C SER A 56 -7.36 1.71 8.88
N PHE A 57 -6.06 1.90 9.02
CA PHE A 57 -5.19 2.15 7.88
C PHE A 57 -5.11 0.92 6.95
N CYS A 58 -4.55 -0.20 7.42
CA CYS A 58 -4.43 -1.43 6.66
C CYS A 58 -4.09 -2.63 7.55
N ALA A 59 -4.87 -3.71 7.44
CA ALA A 59 -4.66 -4.96 8.18
C ALA A 59 -3.62 -5.91 7.55
N GLY A 60 -2.94 -5.51 6.47
CA GLY A 60 -1.97 -6.34 5.74
C GLY A 60 -2.52 -6.95 4.47
N PHE A 61 -1.92 -8.05 4.01
CA PHE A 61 -2.37 -8.74 2.80
C PHE A 61 -3.63 -9.58 3.08
N ASP A 62 -4.56 -9.62 2.12
CA ASP A 62 -5.85 -10.30 2.25
C ASP A 62 -5.67 -11.82 2.23
N LEU A 63 -5.71 -12.44 3.41
CA LEU A 63 -5.56 -13.88 3.57
C LEU A 63 -6.67 -14.68 2.89
N LYS A 64 -7.87 -14.11 2.69
CA LYS A 64 -8.95 -14.80 1.96
C LYS A 64 -8.57 -14.95 0.48
N SER A 65 -7.89 -13.96 -0.09
CA SER A 65 -7.35 -14.03 -1.45
C SER A 65 -6.23 -15.07 -1.56
N VAL A 66 -5.43 -15.26 -0.51
CA VAL A 66 -4.44 -16.35 -0.47
C VAL A 66 -5.14 -17.71 -0.48
N SER A 67 -6.16 -17.91 0.37
CA SER A 67 -6.92 -19.16 0.40
C SER A 67 -7.68 -19.46 -0.89
N ALA A 68 -8.09 -18.42 -1.63
CA ALA A 68 -8.76 -18.56 -2.93
C ALA A 68 -7.79 -18.83 -4.10
N GLY A 69 -6.48 -18.77 -3.88
CA GLY A 69 -5.45 -19.00 -4.91
C GLY A 69 -4.99 -17.74 -5.66
N ASP A 70 -5.83 -16.70 -5.72
CA ASP A 70 -5.51 -15.43 -6.39
C ASP A 70 -4.28 -14.74 -5.81
N GLY A 71 -4.11 -14.82 -4.49
CA GLY A 71 -2.95 -14.25 -3.79
C GLY A 71 -1.64 -14.93 -4.18
N ALA A 72 -1.66 -16.25 -4.36
CA ALA A 72 -0.48 -17.01 -4.77
C ALA A 72 -0.05 -16.63 -6.20
N GLY A 73 -1.02 -16.49 -7.12
CA GLY A 73 -0.75 -16.04 -8.49
C GLY A 73 -0.15 -14.64 -8.57
N TRP A 74 -0.66 -13.71 -7.75
CA TRP A 74 -0.08 -12.37 -7.64
C TRP A 74 1.37 -12.42 -7.20
N ILE A 75 1.66 -13.07 -6.07
CA ILE A 75 3.00 -13.14 -5.51
C ILE A 75 3.98 -13.85 -6.45
N ALA A 76 3.55 -14.91 -7.14
CA ALA A 76 4.37 -15.62 -8.12
C ALA A 76 4.76 -14.75 -9.32
N GLY A 77 4.00 -13.69 -9.63
CA GLY A 77 4.30 -12.74 -10.69
C GLY A 77 5.24 -11.60 -10.27
N LEU A 78 5.73 -11.58 -9.03
CA LEU A 78 6.54 -10.50 -8.47
C LEU A 78 8.04 -10.79 -8.49
N ASP A 79 8.52 -11.58 -9.44
CA ASP A 79 9.95 -11.78 -9.62
C ASP A 79 10.68 -10.45 -9.87
N ILE A 80 11.87 -10.32 -9.29
CA ILE A 80 12.72 -9.15 -9.46
C ILE A 80 13.72 -9.48 -10.58
N PRO A 81 13.70 -8.76 -11.72
CA PRO A 81 14.69 -8.94 -12.78
C PRO A 81 16.12 -8.70 -12.27
N GLY A 82 17.09 -9.45 -12.80
CA GLY A 82 18.48 -9.37 -12.33
C GLY A 82 19.18 -8.03 -12.63
N ASP A 83 18.71 -7.31 -13.64
CA ASP A 83 19.17 -5.99 -14.08
C ASP A 83 18.22 -4.86 -13.65
N TRP A 84 17.33 -5.13 -12.69
CA TRP A 84 16.34 -4.16 -12.24
C TRP A 84 16.96 -2.93 -11.57
N ASP A 85 16.61 -1.75 -12.08
CA ASP A 85 16.89 -0.47 -11.43
C ASP A 85 15.60 0.13 -10.84
N PRO A 86 15.46 0.18 -9.50
CA PRO A 86 14.24 0.65 -8.85
C PRO A 86 13.92 2.13 -9.13
N LEU A 87 14.91 2.94 -9.53
CA LEU A 87 14.73 4.37 -9.80
C LEU A 87 14.17 4.64 -11.19
N THR A 88 14.37 3.72 -12.15
CA THR A 88 13.99 3.93 -13.55
C THR A 88 12.99 2.92 -14.07
N GLN A 89 12.82 1.79 -13.37
CA GLN A 89 11.95 0.69 -13.77
C GLN A 89 10.95 0.37 -12.65
N PRO A 90 9.80 1.06 -12.57
CA PRO A 90 8.83 0.78 -11.53
C PRO A 90 8.25 -0.64 -11.68
N ILE A 91 8.40 -1.47 -10.66
CA ILE A 91 7.75 -2.78 -10.56
C ILE A 91 6.93 -2.86 -9.28
N ALA A 92 5.88 -3.69 -9.29
CA ALA A 92 5.05 -3.87 -8.12
C ALA A 92 5.76 -4.69 -7.03
N GLY A 93 5.50 -4.36 -5.77
CA GLY A 93 5.76 -5.19 -4.61
C GLY A 93 4.53 -5.97 -4.14
N PRO A 94 4.63 -6.81 -3.09
CA PRO A 94 3.52 -7.62 -2.58
C PRO A 94 2.28 -6.78 -2.27
N MET A 95 2.46 -5.61 -1.69
CA MET A 95 1.36 -4.70 -1.33
C MET A 95 0.98 -3.74 -2.47
N GLY A 96 1.61 -3.84 -3.63
CA GLY A 96 1.46 -2.94 -4.76
C GLY A 96 2.65 -2.00 -4.90
N PRO A 97 2.71 -0.90 -4.13
CA PRO A 97 3.72 0.14 -4.34
C PRO A 97 5.02 -0.11 -3.59
N THR A 98 5.16 -1.18 -2.81
CA THR A 98 6.25 -1.32 -1.81
C THR A 98 7.64 -1.58 -2.40
N ARG A 99 7.78 -1.60 -3.73
CA ARG A 99 9.05 -1.57 -4.46
C ARG A 99 9.28 -0.28 -5.26
N LEU A 100 8.30 0.62 -5.28
CA LEU A 100 8.40 1.90 -5.98
C LEU A 100 9.38 2.82 -5.25
N MET A 101 10.20 3.49 -6.03
CA MET A 101 10.99 4.64 -5.62
C MET A 101 10.43 5.86 -6.36
N LEU A 102 9.58 6.62 -5.67
CA LEU A 102 8.90 7.77 -6.25
C LEU A 102 9.78 9.02 -6.11
N ALA A 103 9.68 9.93 -7.08
CA ALA A 103 10.35 11.22 -7.00
C ALA A 103 9.63 12.18 -6.04
N LYS A 104 8.30 12.01 -5.87
CA LYS A 104 7.45 12.87 -5.03
C LYS A 104 7.06 12.19 -3.71
N PRO A 105 6.96 12.96 -2.61
CA PRO A 105 6.75 12.40 -1.29
C PRO A 105 5.35 11.82 -1.07
N VAL A 106 5.29 10.77 -0.26
CA VAL A 106 4.07 10.13 0.22
C VAL A 106 3.97 10.22 1.74
N ILE A 107 2.83 10.70 2.23
CA ILE A 107 2.50 10.79 3.65
C ILE A 107 1.47 9.73 3.99
N ALA A 108 1.76 8.85 4.94
CA ALA A 108 0.77 7.94 5.50
C ALA A 108 0.00 8.64 6.63
N ALA A 109 -1.31 8.81 6.47
CA ALA A 109 -2.23 9.24 7.53
C ALA A 109 -2.92 8.01 8.13
N ILE A 110 -2.57 7.69 9.37
CA ILE A 110 -2.79 6.37 9.97
C ILE A 110 -3.72 6.50 11.18
N GLU A 111 -4.87 5.86 11.06
CA GLU A 111 -5.83 5.59 12.14
C GLU A 111 -5.90 4.08 12.39
N GLY A 112 -6.13 3.67 13.63
CA GLY A 112 -6.28 2.27 13.99
C GLY A 112 -5.13 1.37 13.51
N SER A 113 -5.45 0.20 12.95
CA SER A 113 -4.42 -0.81 12.63
C SER A 113 -3.66 -0.53 11.33
N ALA A 114 -2.32 -0.53 11.41
CA ALA A 114 -1.36 -0.60 10.31
C ALA A 114 -0.39 -1.76 10.58
N VAL A 115 -0.79 -2.98 10.20
CA VAL A 115 -0.15 -4.23 10.67
C VAL A 115 0.19 -5.17 9.51
N ALA A 116 1.21 -6.02 9.71
CA ALA A 116 1.77 -6.88 8.66
C ALA A 116 2.10 -6.07 7.39
N GLY A 117 1.53 -6.41 6.23
CA GLY A 117 1.72 -5.59 5.02
C GLY A 117 1.23 -4.13 5.14
N GLY A 118 0.32 -3.83 6.07
CA GLY A 118 -0.07 -2.45 6.36
C GLY A 118 1.06 -1.65 7.01
N LEU A 119 1.91 -2.31 7.81
CA LEU A 119 3.14 -1.73 8.32
C LEU A 119 4.15 -1.52 7.20
N GLU A 120 4.24 -2.44 6.23
CA GLU A 120 5.08 -2.28 5.02
C GLU A 120 4.70 -1.02 4.24
N LEU A 121 3.39 -0.78 4.00
CA LEU A 121 2.90 0.44 3.35
C LEU A 121 3.23 1.71 4.16
N ALA A 122 3.08 1.66 5.49
CA ALA A 122 3.38 2.78 6.37
C ALA A 122 4.88 3.11 6.39
N LEU A 123 5.75 2.10 6.36
CA LEU A 123 7.20 2.26 6.34
C LEU A 123 7.74 2.66 4.97
N TRP A 124 7.08 2.23 3.89
CA TRP A 124 7.39 2.65 2.53
C TRP A 124 7.11 4.14 2.30
N SER A 125 6.13 4.72 2.99
CA SER A 125 5.84 6.15 2.92
C SER A 125 6.99 7.00 3.50
N ASP A 126 7.15 8.25 3.09
CA ASP A 126 8.23 9.12 3.58
C ASP A 126 7.96 9.63 5.01
N LEU A 127 6.71 10.01 5.29
CA LEU A 127 6.27 10.53 6.58
C LEU A 127 5.01 9.79 7.06
N ARG A 128 4.89 9.60 8.38
CA ARG A 128 3.71 9.01 9.02
C ARG A 128 3.09 10.01 10.00
N VAL A 129 1.81 10.29 9.83
CA VAL A 129 0.97 11.01 10.81
C VAL A 129 0.08 9.97 11.47
N MET A 130 0.24 9.81 12.78
CA MET A 130 -0.42 8.76 13.56
C MET A 130 -1.49 9.38 14.45
N ALA A 131 -2.71 8.85 14.40
CA ALA A 131 -3.73 9.13 15.41
C ALA A 131 -3.36 8.46 16.75
N ASP A 132 -3.93 8.93 17.86
CA ASP A 132 -3.67 8.38 19.20
C ASP A 132 -4.04 6.89 19.34
N ASP A 133 -4.98 6.42 18.50
CA ASP A 133 -5.44 5.04 18.46
C ASP A 133 -4.65 4.15 17.48
N ALA A 134 -3.67 4.72 16.77
CA ALA A 134 -2.93 4.03 15.74
C ALA A 134 -2.00 2.96 16.32
N GLN A 135 -1.99 1.78 15.70
CA GLN A 135 -1.23 0.61 16.14
C GLN A 135 -0.43 -0.02 15.01
N PHE A 136 0.85 -0.25 15.27
CA PHE A 136 1.76 -1.02 14.43
C PHE A 136 2.00 -2.41 14.99
N GLY A 137 2.23 -3.37 14.11
CA GLY A 137 2.56 -4.72 14.55
C GLY A 137 2.80 -5.70 13.41
N VAL A 138 3.66 -6.68 13.68
CA VAL A 138 3.97 -7.79 12.76
C VAL A 138 3.21 -9.04 13.21
N PHE A 139 1.89 -9.02 13.03
CA PHE A 139 1.02 -10.08 13.56
C PHE A 139 1.06 -11.39 12.74
N CYS A 140 1.50 -11.31 11.48
CA CYS A 140 1.62 -12.46 10.57
C CYS A 140 2.57 -13.54 11.09
N ARG A 141 3.57 -13.19 11.91
CA ARG A 141 4.56 -14.15 12.46
C ARG A 141 3.93 -15.22 13.36
N ARG A 142 2.84 -14.90 14.06
CA ARG A 142 2.06 -15.87 14.84
C ARG A 142 1.52 -17.02 13.97
N TRP A 143 1.35 -16.76 12.68
CA TRP A 143 0.81 -17.69 11.69
C TRP A 143 1.89 -18.29 10.78
N GLY A 144 3.17 -18.12 11.13
CA GLY A 144 4.30 -18.65 10.36
C GLY A 144 4.54 -17.93 9.03
N VAL A 145 3.85 -16.82 8.76
CA VAL A 145 4.01 -16.03 7.54
C VAL A 145 5.15 -15.02 7.75
N PRO A 146 6.21 -15.05 6.92
CA PRO A 146 7.25 -14.02 6.96
C PRO A 146 6.71 -12.68 6.43
N LEU A 147 7.31 -11.59 6.90
CA LEU A 147 7.17 -10.26 6.30
C LEU A 147 8.49 -9.94 5.57
#